data_AF-A0A7G5EC02-F1
#
_entry.id   AF-A0A7G5EC02-F1
#
_cell.length_a   1.000
_cell.length_b   1.000
_cell.length_c   1.000
_cell.angle_alpha   90.00
_cell.angle_beta   90.00
_cell.angle_gamma   90.00
#
_symmetry.space_group_name_H-M   'P 1'
#
loop_
_entity.id
_entity.type
_entity.pdbx_description
1 polymer ?
#
loop_
_entity_poly.entity_id
_entity_poly.type
_entity_poly.pdbx_seq_one_letter_code
_entity_poly.pdbx_strand_id
1 'polypeptide(L)'
;MRLAATPLLLACLLASTAACAKDASDYSAQELVEALTQRLSKSLLAGPTRDAPANTTAIVVLEGKALPLAAKLQSTPGMRLLSKEQLVAEQRANFLIISQLGQQGPDMLVDYETPNNASFGTLRIQQKDGKLVFKAEDTYRSSSGARATYARLYGGQACRNGSEMAYRFNYADSYARSGECPVERFPKSDSAFEW
;
A
#
# COMPACT_ATOMS: atom_id res chain seq x y z
N MET A 1 15.20 63.58 47.81
CA MET A 1 15.72 62.43 47.03
C MET A 1 14.88 61.20 47.34
N ARG A 2 14.00 60.79 46.41
CA ARG A 2 13.28 59.51 46.44
C ARG A 2 13.38 58.94 45.03
N LEU A 3 14.19 57.90 44.87
CA LEU A 3 14.33 57.13 43.64
C LEU A 3 13.15 56.16 43.57
N ALA A 4 12.23 56.39 42.65
CA ALA A 4 11.18 55.44 42.32
C ALA A 4 11.76 54.40 41.34
N ALA A 5 11.79 53.14 41.77
CA ALA A 5 12.11 52.01 40.91
C ALA A 5 10.86 51.62 40.11
N THR A 6 10.93 51.76 38.79
CA THR A 6 9.96 51.19 37.84
C THR A 6 10.41 49.79 37.43
N PRO A 7 9.59 48.74 37.62
CA PRO A 7 9.86 47.44 37.01
C PRO A 7 9.41 47.47 35.55
N LEU A 8 10.36 47.26 34.64
CA LEU A 8 10.09 47.04 33.22
C LEU A 8 9.56 45.60 33.07
N LEU A 9 8.24 45.44 32.94
CA LEU A 9 7.62 44.15 32.65
C LEU A 9 7.99 43.70 31.23
N LEU A 10 8.89 42.72 31.14
CA LEU A 10 9.11 41.91 29.95
C LEU A 10 7.81 41.16 29.60
N ALA A 11 7.05 41.67 28.65
CA ALA A 11 6.05 40.87 27.95
C ALA A 11 6.78 40.09 26.85
N CYS A 12 7.26 38.89 27.18
CA CYS A 12 7.64 37.89 26.19
C CYS A 12 6.42 37.58 25.32
N LEU A 13 6.42 38.10 24.09
CA LEU A 13 5.61 37.59 22.98
C LEU A 13 6.09 36.17 22.66
N LEU A 14 5.65 35.21 23.47
CA LEU A 14 5.54 33.82 23.05
C LEU A 14 4.42 33.80 22.00
N ALA A 15 4.80 34.08 20.75
CA ALA A 15 4.04 33.64 19.60
C ALA A 15 4.08 32.10 19.64
N SER A 16 3.19 31.52 20.43
CA SER A 16 2.80 30.12 20.32
C SER A 16 2.25 29.97 18.91
N THR A 17 3.11 29.60 17.96
CA THR A 17 2.68 28.92 16.76
C THR A 17 2.07 27.62 17.24
N ALA A 18 0.81 27.68 17.67
CA ALA A 18 -0.04 26.53 17.72
C ALA A 18 -0.06 26.04 16.27
N ALA A 19 0.85 25.12 15.95
CA ALA A 19 0.76 24.35 14.73
C ALA A 19 -0.65 23.77 14.76
N CYS A 20 -1.54 24.27 13.89
CA CYS A 20 -2.89 23.76 13.76
C CYS A 20 -2.77 22.23 13.70
N ALA A 21 -3.48 21.54 14.59
CA ALA A 21 -3.44 20.10 14.64
C ALA A 21 -3.99 19.59 13.29
N LYS A 22 -3.07 19.17 12.41
CA LYS A 22 -3.39 18.63 11.08
C LYS A 22 -4.24 17.38 11.27
N ASP A 23 -5.42 17.32 10.64
CA ASP A 23 -6.24 16.12 10.56
C ASP A 23 -5.71 15.20 9.45
N ALA A 24 -6.06 13.91 9.46
CA ALA A 24 -5.73 13.01 8.34
C ALA A 24 -6.35 13.50 7.01
N SER A 25 -7.49 14.18 7.06
CA SER A 25 -8.15 14.79 5.90
C SER A 25 -7.39 15.97 5.28
N ASP A 26 -6.47 16.59 6.01
CA ASP A 26 -5.64 17.70 5.51
C ASP A 26 -4.42 17.23 4.69
N TYR A 27 -4.19 15.92 4.60
CA TYR A 27 -3.11 15.35 3.80
C TYR A 27 -3.56 15.16 2.35
N SER A 28 -2.65 15.42 1.41
CA SER A 28 -2.87 15.08 0.02
C SER A 28 -3.00 13.57 -0.17
N ALA A 29 -3.68 13.16 -1.25
CA ALA A 29 -3.77 11.74 -1.61
C ALA A 29 -2.37 11.11 -1.76
N GLN A 30 -1.40 11.85 -2.30
CA GLN A 30 -0.01 11.41 -2.41
C GLN A 30 0.59 11.09 -1.04
N GLU A 31 0.53 12.02 -0.09
CA GLU A 31 1.07 11.82 1.27
C GLU A 31 0.42 10.62 1.97
N LEU A 32 -0.90 10.43 1.80
CA LEU A 32 -1.64 9.33 2.39
C LEU A 32 -1.21 7.97 1.81
N VAL A 33 -1.08 7.88 0.48
CA VAL A 33 -0.66 6.64 -0.20
C VAL A 33 0.81 6.35 0.10
N GLU A 34 1.70 7.33 0.10
CA GLU A 34 3.10 7.15 0.48
C GLU A 34 3.24 6.66 1.93
N ALA A 35 2.48 7.24 2.87
CA ALA A 35 2.48 6.77 4.26
C ALA A 35 1.94 5.33 4.38
N LEU A 36 0.93 4.96 3.58
CA LEU A 36 0.42 3.58 3.54
C LEU A 36 1.44 2.60 2.97
N THR A 37 2.10 2.94 1.86
CA THR A 37 3.16 2.09 1.28
C THR A 37 4.33 1.94 2.25
N GLN A 38 4.71 3.00 2.96
CA GLN A 38 5.75 2.93 3.99
C GLN A 38 5.36 2.00 5.15
N ARG A 39 4.10 2.07 5.63
CA ARG A 39 3.58 1.12 6.63
C ARG A 39 3.66 -0.32 6.16
N LEU A 40 3.34 -0.57 4.89
CA LEU A 40 3.29 -1.91 4.30
C LEU A 40 4.62 -2.35 3.66
N SER A 41 5.67 -1.53 3.76
CA SER A 41 6.96 -1.70 3.09
C SER A 41 7.57 -3.07 3.31
N LYS A 42 7.53 -3.59 4.56
CA LYS A 42 8.00 -4.93 4.88
C LYS A 42 7.36 -6.01 4.00
N SER A 43 6.08 -5.89 3.68
CA SER A 43 5.37 -6.86 2.84
C SER A 43 5.56 -6.60 1.35
N LEU A 44 5.63 -5.33 0.94
CA LEU A 44 5.70 -4.94 -0.47
C LEU A 44 7.12 -5.14 -1.05
N LEU A 45 8.15 -4.99 -0.21
CA LEU A 45 9.55 -5.05 -0.63
C LEU A 45 10.19 -6.44 -0.45
N ALA A 46 9.57 -7.37 0.28
CA ALA A 46 10.15 -8.68 0.61
C ALA A 46 10.35 -9.64 -0.59
N GLY A 47 9.88 -9.28 -1.79
CA GLY A 47 9.75 -10.21 -2.92
C GLY A 47 8.66 -11.28 -2.69
N PRO A 48 8.18 -11.97 -3.73
CA PRO A 48 7.19 -13.05 -3.57
C PRO A 48 7.76 -14.28 -2.87
N THR A 49 9.07 -14.51 -3.01
CA THR A 49 9.84 -15.56 -2.32
C THR A 49 11.22 -15.01 -1.98
N ARG A 50 11.98 -15.72 -1.13
CA ARG A 50 13.36 -15.33 -0.79
C ARG A 50 14.31 -15.34 -2.00
N ASP A 51 14.04 -16.18 -2.97
CA ASP A 51 14.90 -16.40 -4.15
C ASP A 51 14.46 -15.55 -5.35
N ALA A 52 13.35 -14.82 -5.21
CA ALA A 52 12.96 -13.79 -6.16
C ALA A 52 13.85 -12.54 -6.01
N PRO A 53 14.10 -11.80 -7.10
CA PRO A 53 14.76 -10.51 -7.01
C PRO A 53 14.05 -9.59 -6.00
N ALA A 54 14.83 -8.87 -5.20
CA ALA A 54 14.29 -7.93 -4.24
C ALA A 54 13.58 -6.77 -4.94
N ASN A 55 12.45 -6.35 -4.39
CA ASN A 55 11.76 -5.16 -4.86
C ASN A 55 12.41 -3.91 -4.28
N THR A 56 12.78 -2.99 -5.15
CA THR A 56 13.33 -1.68 -4.76
C THR A 56 12.25 -0.61 -4.59
N THR A 57 11.03 -0.88 -5.03
CA THR A 57 9.89 0.04 -4.98
C THR A 57 8.60 -0.70 -4.64
N ALA A 58 7.70 -0.04 -3.91
CA ALA A 58 6.36 -0.54 -3.65
C ALA A 58 5.48 -0.32 -4.89
N ILE A 59 4.83 -1.38 -5.39
CA ILE A 59 3.89 -1.29 -6.51
C ILE A 59 2.50 -0.95 -5.95
N VAL A 60 1.88 0.10 -6.48
CA VAL A 60 0.51 0.52 -6.14
C VAL A 60 -0.36 0.46 -7.38
N VAL A 61 -1.56 -0.10 -7.23
CA VAL A 61 -2.60 -0.15 -8.25
C VAL A 61 -3.89 0.38 -7.66
N LEU A 62 -4.61 1.17 -8.45
CA LEU A 62 -5.90 1.72 -8.06
C LEU A 62 -7.02 0.93 -8.74
N GLU A 63 -8.08 0.65 -8.00
CA GLU A 63 -9.30 0.03 -8.53
C GLU A 63 -10.54 0.72 -7.99
N GLY A 64 -11.70 0.44 -8.59
CA GLY A 64 -12.99 0.91 -8.08
C GLY A 64 -13.06 2.43 -7.89
N LYS A 65 -13.45 2.84 -6.67
CA LYS A 65 -13.64 4.26 -6.33
C LYS A 65 -12.33 5.03 -6.18
N ALA A 66 -11.20 4.34 -6.10
CA ALA A 66 -9.88 4.98 -6.05
C ALA A 66 -9.35 5.38 -7.44
N LEU A 67 -9.93 4.89 -8.55
CA LEU A 67 -9.45 5.21 -9.91
C LEU A 67 -9.29 6.73 -10.18
N PRO A 68 -10.22 7.62 -9.76
CA PRO A 68 -10.06 9.07 -9.95
C PRO A 68 -8.84 9.67 -9.23
N LEU A 69 -8.27 8.98 -8.24
CA LEU A 69 -7.06 9.42 -7.55
C LEU A 69 -5.81 9.32 -8.43
N ALA A 70 -5.84 8.55 -9.53
CA ALA A 70 -4.71 8.38 -10.43
C ALA A 70 -4.14 9.73 -10.91
N ALA A 71 -5.01 10.72 -11.19
CA ALA A 71 -4.60 12.05 -11.63
C ALA A 71 -3.90 12.89 -10.54
N LYS A 72 -4.01 12.47 -9.28
CA LYS A 72 -3.43 13.15 -8.09
C LYS A 72 -2.22 12.42 -7.54
N LEU A 73 -1.88 11.25 -8.09
CA LEU A 73 -0.77 10.43 -7.64
C LEU A 73 0.34 10.42 -8.68
N GLN A 74 1.58 10.34 -8.20
CA GLN A 74 2.76 10.22 -9.03
C GLN A 74 3.66 9.11 -8.49
N SER A 75 4.39 8.45 -9.40
CA SER A 75 5.46 7.55 -8.99
C SER A 75 6.60 8.34 -8.36
N THR A 76 7.17 7.80 -7.30
CA THR A 76 8.30 8.38 -6.55
C THR A 76 9.40 7.33 -6.37
N PRO A 77 10.60 7.69 -5.88
CA PRO A 77 11.68 6.71 -5.72
C PRO A 77 11.33 5.49 -4.85
N GLY A 78 10.35 5.60 -3.94
CA GLY A 78 9.91 4.49 -3.08
C GLY A 78 8.64 3.78 -3.56
N MET A 79 7.92 4.34 -4.54
CA MET A 79 6.58 3.89 -4.94
C MET A 79 6.39 4.02 -6.46
N ARG A 80 5.99 2.94 -7.12
CA ARG A 80 5.56 2.98 -8.53
C ARG A 80 4.06 2.79 -8.62
N LEU A 81 3.38 3.74 -9.25
CA LEU A 81 1.97 3.65 -9.58
C LEU A 81 1.83 2.97 -10.94
N LEU A 82 1.15 1.82 -10.99
CA LEU A 82 0.87 1.10 -12.23
C LEU A 82 -0.64 1.07 -12.49
N SER A 83 -1.00 1.15 -13.77
CA SER A 83 -2.30 0.66 -14.23
C SER A 83 -2.40 -0.85 -14.05
N LYS A 84 -3.63 -1.38 -14.07
CA LYS A 84 -3.86 -2.83 -14.03
C LYS A 84 -3.17 -3.52 -15.22
N GLU A 85 -3.23 -2.93 -16.40
CA GLU A 85 -2.64 -3.48 -17.62
C GLU A 85 -1.11 -3.56 -17.51
N GLN A 86 -0.48 -2.52 -16.96
CA GLN A 86 0.96 -2.51 -16.69
C GLN A 86 1.34 -3.53 -15.62
N LEU A 87 0.57 -3.65 -14.54
CA LEU A 87 0.79 -4.66 -13.50
C LEU A 87 0.81 -6.06 -14.14
N VAL A 88 -0.20 -6.36 -14.97
CA VAL A 88 -0.34 -7.66 -15.63
C VAL A 88 0.80 -7.90 -16.63
N ALA A 89 1.14 -6.91 -17.45
CA ALA A 89 2.23 -7.02 -18.43
C ALA A 89 3.60 -7.21 -17.75
N GLU A 90 3.86 -6.50 -16.64
CA GLU A 90 5.07 -6.66 -15.84
C GLU A 90 5.08 -7.96 -15.03
N GLN A 91 3.93 -8.65 -14.87
CA GLN A 91 3.78 -9.87 -14.08
C GLN A 91 4.31 -9.72 -12.65
N ARG A 92 3.87 -8.66 -11.97
CA ARG A 92 4.21 -8.39 -10.56
C ARG A 92 3.35 -9.23 -9.62
N ALA A 93 3.95 -9.81 -8.58
CA ALA A 93 3.21 -10.54 -7.56
C ALA A 93 3.05 -9.74 -6.27
N ASN A 94 3.99 -8.83 -5.99
CA ASN A 94 3.96 -8.01 -4.78
C ASN A 94 3.49 -6.60 -5.07
N PHE A 95 2.23 -6.32 -4.77
CA PHE A 95 1.62 -5.02 -4.98
C PHE A 95 0.54 -4.74 -3.93
N LEU A 96 0.20 -3.46 -3.82
CA LEU A 96 -0.91 -2.93 -3.04
C LEU A 96 -2.02 -2.52 -4.01
N ILE A 97 -3.21 -3.08 -3.86
CA ILE A 97 -4.42 -2.55 -4.48
C ILE A 97 -5.09 -1.61 -3.48
N ILE A 98 -5.46 -0.41 -3.93
CA ILE A 98 -6.33 0.51 -3.19
C ILE A 98 -7.64 0.60 -3.98
N SER A 99 -8.75 0.18 -3.37
CA SER A 99 -10.07 0.21 -4.01
C SER A 99 -10.89 1.44 -3.59
N GLN A 100 -10.56 2.04 -2.45
CA GLN A 100 -11.15 3.26 -1.93
C GLN A 100 -10.15 3.98 -1.02
N LEU A 101 -10.04 5.30 -1.16
CA LEU A 101 -9.33 6.17 -0.21
C LEU A 101 -10.08 7.50 -0.16
N GLY A 102 -10.49 7.90 1.04
CA GLY A 102 -11.20 9.15 1.24
C GLY A 102 -11.94 9.23 2.56
N GLN A 103 -12.53 10.40 2.80
CA GLN A 103 -13.31 10.65 4.01
C GLN A 103 -14.65 9.91 3.95
N GLN A 104 -14.97 9.21 5.03
CA GLN A 104 -16.22 8.49 5.27
C GLN A 104 -16.76 8.92 6.64
N GLY A 105 -17.70 9.87 6.61
CA GLY A 105 -18.17 10.51 7.84
C GLY A 105 -17.03 11.28 8.54
N PRO A 106 -16.80 11.08 9.85
CA PRO A 106 -15.72 11.76 10.56
C PRO A 106 -14.33 11.19 10.28
N ASP A 107 -14.24 10.05 9.59
CA ASP A 107 -12.99 9.30 9.47
C ASP A 107 -12.39 9.36 8.06
N MET A 108 -11.07 9.40 7.97
CA MET A 108 -10.35 9.10 6.73
C MET A 108 -10.10 7.60 6.66
N LEU A 109 -10.59 6.91 5.63
CA LEU A 109 -10.48 5.45 5.50
C LEU A 109 -9.81 5.04 4.19
N VAL A 110 -9.14 3.88 4.20
CA VAL A 110 -8.59 3.24 3.01
C VAL A 110 -8.95 1.75 2.97
N ASP A 111 -9.54 1.33 1.86
CA ASP A 111 -9.80 -0.07 1.55
C ASP A 111 -8.67 -0.60 0.68
N TYR A 112 -8.05 -1.70 1.10
CA TYR A 112 -6.82 -2.19 0.51
C TYR A 112 -6.75 -3.71 0.41
N GLU A 113 -5.88 -4.18 -0.49
CA GLU A 113 -5.47 -5.57 -0.59
C GLU A 113 -3.97 -5.68 -0.90
N THR A 114 -3.31 -6.64 -0.27
CA THR A 114 -1.93 -7.05 -0.57
C THR A 114 -1.87 -8.57 -0.74
N PRO A 115 -2.05 -9.10 -1.96
CA PRO A 115 -2.27 -10.55 -2.16
C PRO A 115 -1.06 -11.40 -1.78
N ASN A 116 0.17 -10.87 -1.80
CA ASN A 116 1.36 -11.61 -1.39
C ASN A 116 1.32 -12.11 0.07
N ASN A 117 0.80 -11.29 1.00
CA ASN A 117 0.63 -11.69 2.40
C ASN A 117 -0.81 -12.12 2.72
N ALA A 118 -1.66 -12.23 1.69
CA ALA A 118 -3.07 -12.56 1.78
C ALA A 118 -3.91 -11.60 2.65
N SER A 119 -3.44 -10.37 2.87
CA SER A 119 -4.11 -9.37 3.71
C SER A 119 -4.99 -8.45 2.90
N PHE A 120 -6.17 -8.15 3.43
CA PHE A 120 -7.09 -7.16 2.88
C PHE A 120 -7.97 -6.57 3.98
N GLY A 121 -8.64 -5.47 3.67
CA GLY A 121 -9.65 -4.86 4.52
C GLY A 121 -9.59 -3.34 4.54
N THR A 122 -10.06 -2.75 5.64
CA THR A 122 -10.19 -1.30 5.80
C THR A 122 -9.30 -0.81 6.94
N LEU A 123 -8.53 0.24 6.66
CA LEU A 123 -7.75 0.97 7.68
C LEU A 123 -8.34 2.36 7.90
N ARG A 124 -8.51 2.74 9.16
CA ARG A 124 -8.74 4.12 9.57
C ARG A 124 -7.42 4.86 9.67
N ILE A 125 -7.34 6.01 9.01
CA ILE A 125 -6.19 6.91 9.02
C ILE A 125 -6.48 8.03 10.01
N GLN A 126 -5.58 8.21 10.97
CA GLN A 126 -5.66 9.27 11.97
C GLN A 126 -4.34 10.02 12.03
N GLN A 127 -4.39 11.31 12.35
CA GLN A 127 -3.20 12.00 12.82
C GLN A 127 -3.11 11.79 14.34
N LYS A 128 -1.92 11.40 14.80
CA LYS A 128 -1.58 11.39 16.22
C LYS A 128 -0.13 11.82 16.40
N ASP A 129 0.10 12.80 17.27
CA ASP A 129 1.44 13.27 17.65
C ASP A 129 2.31 13.66 16.44
N GLY A 130 1.69 14.30 15.43
CA GLY A 130 2.37 14.73 14.20
C GLY A 130 2.64 13.61 13.19
N LYS A 131 2.10 12.41 13.40
CA LYS A 131 2.29 11.24 12.51
C LYS A 131 0.95 10.69 12.04
N LEU A 132 0.95 10.15 10.81
CA LEU A 132 -0.16 9.34 10.32
C LEU A 132 -0.12 7.96 10.97
N VAL A 133 -1.21 7.58 11.61
CA VAL A 133 -1.44 6.29 12.24
C VAL A 133 -2.56 5.58 11.50
N PHE A 134 -2.32 4.34 11.12
CA PHE A 134 -3.30 3.49 10.46
C PHE A 134 -3.78 2.42 11.45
N LYS A 135 -5.05 2.46 11.80
CA LYS A 135 -5.71 1.48 12.66
C LYS A 135 -6.52 0.51 11.81
N ALA A 136 -6.43 -0.77 12.12
CA ALA A 136 -7.29 -1.77 11.50
C ALA A 136 -8.71 -1.57 12.00
N GLU A 137 -9.65 -1.31 11.09
CA GLU A 137 -11.08 -1.42 11.40
C GLU A 137 -11.51 -2.86 11.17
N ASP A 138 -11.28 -3.35 9.95
CA ASP A 138 -11.52 -4.72 9.56
C ASP A 138 -10.31 -5.20 8.76
N THR A 139 -9.58 -6.20 9.25
CA THR A 139 -8.46 -6.79 8.51
C THR A 139 -8.51 -8.30 8.57
N TYR A 140 -8.39 -8.92 7.41
CA TYR A 140 -8.48 -10.37 7.26
C TYR A 140 -7.22 -10.91 6.60
N ARG A 141 -6.95 -12.20 6.82
CA ARG A 141 -5.96 -12.96 6.05
C ARG A 141 -6.62 -14.15 5.42
N SER A 142 -6.60 -14.24 4.08
CA SER A 142 -7.19 -15.37 3.36
C SER A 142 -6.37 -15.77 2.15
N SER A 143 -5.80 -16.97 2.19
CA SER A 143 -5.06 -17.53 1.06
C SER A 143 -5.96 -17.81 -0.15
N SER A 144 -7.27 -18.05 0.04
CA SER A 144 -8.23 -18.11 -1.07
C SER A 144 -8.47 -16.74 -1.67
N GLY A 145 -8.58 -15.69 -0.84
CA GLY A 145 -8.69 -14.31 -1.32
C GLY A 145 -7.49 -13.88 -2.17
N ALA A 146 -6.27 -14.20 -1.72
CA ALA A 146 -5.06 -13.95 -2.50
C ALA A 146 -5.08 -14.64 -3.88
N ARG A 147 -5.47 -15.92 -3.92
CA ARG A 147 -5.57 -16.69 -5.17
C ARG A 147 -6.67 -16.15 -6.08
N ALA A 148 -7.82 -15.75 -5.52
CA ALA A 148 -8.89 -15.12 -6.27
C ALA A 148 -8.41 -13.82 -6.95
N THR A 149 -7.59 -13.02 -6.28
CA THR A 149 -7.01 -11.83 -6.88
C THR A 149 -6.01 -12.15 -7.99
N TYR A 150 -5.12 -13.12 -7.80
CA TYR A 150 -4.21 -13.52 -8.88
C TYR A 150 -4.96 -14.14 -10.06
N ALA A 151 -5.97 -14.98 -9.84
CA ALA A 151 -6.82 -15.53 -10.88
C ALA A 151 -7.57 -14.44 -11.66
N ARG A 152 -8.10 -13.43 -10.96
CA ARG A 152 -8.78 -12.28 -11.57
C ARG A 152 -7.85 -11.42 -12.44
N LEU A 153 -6.58 -11.28 -12.05
CA LEU A 153 -5.61 -10.42 -12.74
C LEU A 153 -4.84 -11.16 -13.85
N TYR A 154 -4.44 -12.41 -13.58
CA TYR A 154 -3.49 -13.17 -14.39
C TYR A 154 -4.09 -14.42 -15.03
N GLY A 155 -5.31 -14.82 -14.67
CA GLY A 155 -5.90 -16.05 -15.15
C GLY A 155 -5.94 -16.14 -16.68
N GLY A 156 -5.33 -17.19 -17.22
CA GLY A 156 -5.18 -17.42 -18.66
C GLY A 156 -4.08 -16.61 -19.35
N GLN A 157 -3.37 -15.71 -18.65
CA GLN A 157 -2.19 -15.03 -19.18
C GLN A 157 -1.03 -16.01 -19.31
N ALA A 158 -0.22 -15.85 -20.36
CA ALA A 158 0.99 -16.64 -20.54
C ALA A 158 1.97 -16.39 -19.39
N CYS A 159 2.52 -17.44 -18.78
CA CYS A 159 3.52 -17.30 -17.75
C CYS A 159 4.87 -16.93 -18.38
N ARG A 160 5.56 -15.95 -17.79
CA ARG A 160 6.91 -15.54 -18.22
C ARG A 160 7.95 -15.95 -17.18
N ASN A 161 8.95 -16.72 -17.62
CA ASN A 161 10.10 -17.08 -16.79
C ASN A 161 10.79 -15.83 -16.22
N GLY A 162 11.25 -15.93 -14.99
CA GLY A 162 11.89 -14.85 -14.24
C GLY A 162 10.93 -13.76 -13.73
N SER A 163 9.63 -13.84 -14.01
CA SER A 163 8.65 -12.89 -13.46
C SER A 163 8.37 -13.15 -11.98
N GLU A 164 7.99 -12.10 -11.24
CA GLU A 164 7.56 -12.26 -9.85
C GLU A 164 6.38 -13.22 -9.73
N MET A 165 5.44 -13.19 -10.68
CA MET A 165 4.32 -14.13 -10.71
C MET A 165 4.76 -15.58 -10.91
N ALA A 166 5.78 -15.86 -11.73
CA ALA A 166 6.33 -17.20 -11.86
C ALA A 166 6.90 -17.70 -10.52
N TYR A 167 7.69 -16.88 -9.82
CA TYR A 167 8.18 -17.22 -8.47
C TYR A 167 7.03 -17.43 -7.47
N ARG A 168 6.00 -16.57 -7.49
CA ARG A 168 4.85 -16.67 -6.58
C ARG A 168 4.01 -17.92 -6.84
N PHE A 169 3.83 -18.27 -8.10
CA PHE A 169 3.06 -19.43 -8.54
C PHE A 169 3.80 -20.72 -8.19
N ASN A 170 5.07 -20.82 -8.58
CA ASN A 170 5.86 -22.04 -8.37
C ASN A 170 6.05 -22.38 -6.88
N TYR A 171 6.17 -21.35 -6.01
CA TYR A 171 6.23 -21.57 -4.57
C TYR A 171 4.95 -22.16 -3.97
N ALA A 172 3.79 -21.84 -4.53
CA ALA A 172 2.52 -22.35 -4.02
C ALA A 172 2.23 -23.77 -4.51
N ASP A 173 2.57 -24.08 -5.76
CA ASP A 173 2.31 -25.39 -6.37
C ASP A 173 3.29 -26.49 -5.90
N SER A 174 4.60 -26.19 -5.87
CA SER A 174 5.62 -27.25 -5.75
C SER A 174 6.64 -27.03 -4.62
N TYR A 175 6.50 -25.95 -3.85
CA TYR A 175 7.53 -25.40 -2.96
C TYR A 175 8.88 -25.13 -3.66
N ALA A 176 8.96 -25.27 -4.98
CA ALA A 176 10.15 -24.93 -5.74
C ALA A 176 10.26 -23.41 -5.83
N ARG A 177 11.41 -22.90 -5.43
CA ARG A 177 11.68 -21.46 -5.38
C ARG A 177 12.42 -21.03 -6.63
N SER A 178 11.84 -21.30 -7.79
CA SER A 178 12.39 -20.85 -9.08
C SER A 178 11.44 -19.87 -9.77
N GLY A 179 12.01 -19.01 -10.60
CA GLY A 179 11.24 -18.14 -11.49
C GLY A 179 10.79 -18.85 -12.76
N GLU A 180 10.90 -20.17 -12.85
CA GLU A 180 10.45 -20.93 -14.02
C GLU A 180 8.94 -21.12 -13.96
N CYS A 181 8.31 -21.04 -15.13
CA CYS A 181 6.90 -21.29 -15.30
C CYS A 181 6.62 -22.79 -15.28
N PRO A 182 5.88 -23.30 -14.28
CA PRO A 182 5.51 -24.72 -14.24
C PRO A 182 4.42 -25.07 -15.27
N VAL A 183 3.69 -24.06 -15.77
CA VAL A 183 2.64 -24.18 -16.79
C VAL A 183 2.75 -23.05 -17.81
N GLU A 184 2.22 -23.26 -19.03
CA GLU A 184 2.24 -22.24 -20.09
C GLU A 184 1.43 -20.99 -19.72
N ARG A 185 0.32 -21.16 -18.97
CA ARG A 185 -0.61 -20.09 -18.61
C ARG A 185 -1.07 -20.22 -17.17
N PHE A 186 -1.23 -19.10 -16.47
CA PHE A 186 -1.74 -19.11 -15.10
C PHE A 186 -3.18 -19.64 -15.05
N PRO A 187 -3.56 -20.36 -13.98
CA PRO A 187 -4.92 -20.89 -13.83
C PRO A 187 -5.96 -19.78 -13.76
N LYS A 188 -7.17 -20.07 -14.24
CA LYS A 188 -8.30 -19.14 -14.20
C LYS A 188 -9.15 -19.28 -12.94
N SER A 189 -9.14 -20.45 -12.28
CA SER A 189 -9.88 -20.64 -11.03
C SER A 189 -9.09 -20.04 -9.87
N ASP A 190 -9.67 -19.96 -8.69
CA ASP A 190 -8.99 -19.65 -7.42
C ASP A 190 -8.79 -20.91 -6.56
N SER A 191 -8.85 -22.11 -7.17
CA SER A 191 -8.70 -23.41 -6.52
C SER A 191 -7.29 -23.61 -5.95
N ALA A 192 -7.16 -24.34 -4.84
CA ALA A 192 -5.86 -24.59 -4.22
C ALA A 192 -5.11 -25.70 -4.93
N PHE A 193 -5.84 -26.52 -5.68
CA PHE A 193 -5.28 -27.62 -6.45
C PHE A 193 -4.76 -27.17 -7.81
N GLU A 194 -5.06 -25.93 -8.21
CA GLU A 194 -4.56 -25.35 -9.46
C GLU A 194 -3.45 -24.30 -9.21
N TRP A 195 -3.28 -23.82 -7.96
CA TRP A 195 -2.42 -22.68 -7.60
C TRP A 195 -1.37 -22.97 -6.55
#